data_AF-A0A6V8LL64-F1
#
_entry.id   AF-A0A6V8LL64-F1
#
_cell.length_a   1.000
_cell.length_b   1.000
_cell.length_c   1.000
_cell.angle_alpha   90.00
_cell.angle_beta   90.00
_cell.angle_gamma   90.00
#
_symmetry.space_group_name_H-M   'P 1'
#
loop_
_entity.id
_entity.type
_entity.pdbx_description
1 polymer ?
#
loop_
_entity_poly.entity_id
_entity_poly.type
_entity_poly.pdbx_seq_one_letter_code
_entity_poly.pdbx_strand_id
1 'polypeptide(L)' 'MAVSRKVGHAPTRNRVKRLLREFFRLHGPAIPGGIDIVAVPKKQLDVHGLTLKLLTEDLEPVLEKIQARRNRNASRPDA' A
#
# COMPACT_ATOMS: atom_id res chain seq x y z
N MET A 1 -0.70 3.52 -10.32
CA MET A 1 0.25 3.41 -9.19
C MET A 1 1.59 4.00 -9.56
N ALA A 2 1.87 5.22 -9.07
CA ALA A 2 3.19 5.84 -9.16
C ALA A 2 4.10 5.25 -8.06
N VAL A 3 5.31 4.82 -8.42
CA VAL A 3 6.33 4.41 -7.44
C VAL A 3 7.50 5.33 -7.64
N SER A 4 7.92 6.00 -6.57
CA SER A 4 8.95 7.02 -6.66
C SER A 4 10.24 6.44 -7.25
N ARG A 5 11.05 7.25 -7.95
CA ARG A 5 12.31 6.81 -8.56
C ARG A 5 13.38 6.39 -7.53
N LYS A 6 13.16 6.62 -6.22
CA LYS A 6 14.14 6.34 -5.13
C LYS A 6 14.41 4.85 -4.87
N VAL A 7 13.85 3.95 -5.68
CA VAL A 7 13.81 2.50 -5.44
C VAL A 7 14.70 1.77 -6.43
N GLY A 8 16.00 2.08 -6.48
CA GLY A 8 16.97 1.28 -7.25
C GLY A 8 16.62 0.96 -8.71
N HIS A 9 17.19 -0.14 -9.22
CA HIS A 9 17.17 -0.54 -10.63
C HIS A 9 15.75 -0.90 -11.14
N ALA A 10 15.50 -0.72 -12.45
CA ALA A 10 14.16 -0.81 -13.03
C ALA A 10 13.41 -2.15 -12.79
N PRO A 11 14.05 -3.34 -12.86
CA PRO A 11 13.39 -4.62 -12.59
C PRO A 11 12.91 -4.76 -11.14
N THR A 12 13.73 -4.29 -10.19
CA THR A 12 13.42 -4.27 -8.75
C THR A 12 12.16 -3.45 -8.48
N ARG A 13 12.05 -2.26 -9.11
CA ARG A 13 10.83 -1.43 -9.02
C ARG A 13 9.61 -2.11 -9.60
N ASN A 14 9.78 -2.81 -10.73
CA ASN A 14 8.67 -3.48 -11.41
C ASN A 14 8.14 -4.65 -10.57
N ARG A 15 9.02 -5.39 -9.89
CA ARG A 15 8.63 -6.43 -8.93
C ARG A 15 7.83 -5.84 -7.76
N VAL A 16 8.34 -4.78 -7.12
CA VAL A 16 7.63 -4.11 -6.01
C VAL A 16 6.26 -3.58 -6.46
N LYS A 17 6.20 -2.94 -7.64
CA LYS A 17 4.93 -2.51 -8.26
C LYS A 17 3.96 -3.66 -8.49
N ARG A 18 4.47 -4.84 -8.87
CA ARG A 18 3.64 -6.01 -9.15
C ARG A 18 3.05 -6.58 -7.85
N LEU A 19 3.87 -6.74 -6.81
CA LEU A 19 3.42 -7.20 -5.50
C LEU A 19 2.41 -6.24 -4.85
N LEU A 20 2.68 -4.94 -4.89
CA LEU A 20 1.73 -3.93 -4.40
C LEU A 20 0.40 -3.98 -5.17
N ARG A 21 0.45 -4.12 -6.50
CA ARG A 21 -0.78 -4.27 -7.31
C ARG A 21 -1.56 -5.52 -6.94
N GLU A 22 -0.88 -6.64 -6.71
CA GLU A 22 -1.52 -7.88 -6.28
C GLU A 22 -2.16 -7.73 -4.90
N PHE A 23 -1.43 -7.13 -3.95
CA PHE A 23 -1.96 -6.82 -2.62
C PHE A 23 -3.21 -5.95 -2.70
N PHE A 24 -3.17 -4.82 -3.41
CA PHE A 24 -4.33 -3.93 -3.55
C PHE A 24 -5.46 -4.53 -4.38
N ARG A 25 -5.18 -5.45 -5.31
CA ARG A 25 -6.23 -6.17 -6.06
C ARG A 25 -6.97 -7.14 -5.15
N LEU A 26 -6.26 -7.83 -4.25
CA LEU A 26 -6.85 -8.75 -3.27
C LEU A 26 -7.62 -7.99 -2.17
N HIS A 27 -7.09 -6.85 -1.72
CA HIS A 27 -7.70 -6.02 -0.68
C HIS A 27 -8.59 -4.91 -1.24
N GLY A 28 -8.86 -4.90 -2.55
CA GLY A 28 -9.66 -3.88 -3.24
C GLY A 28 -11.01 -3.61 -2.56
N PRO A 29 -11.79 -4.64 -2.18
CA PRO A 29 -13.05 -4.46 -1.45
C PRO A 29 -12.89 -3.79 -0.08
N ALA A 30 -11.72 -3.94 0.54
CA ALA A 30 -11.39 -3.34 1.83
C ALA A 30 -10.83 -1.92 1.69
N ILE A 31 -10.53 -1.43 0.49
CA ILE A 31 -10.03 -0.07 0.30
C ILE A 31 -11.22 0.86 0.08
N PRO A 32 -11.47 1.83 0.98
CA PRO A 32 -12.56 2.78 0.79
C PRO A 32 -12.34 3.62 -0.47
N GLY A 33 -13.38 3.78 -1.30
CA GLY A 33 -13.31 4.60 -2.51
C GLY A 33 -12.91 6.05 -2.22
N GLY A 34 -12.16 6.67 -3.14
CA GLY A 34 -11.71 8.06 -3.02
C GLY A 34 -10.42 8.26 -2.20
N ILE A 35 -9.55 7.24 -2.13
CA ILE A 35 -8.22 7.35 -1.50
C ILE A 35 -7.15 6.99 -2.54
N ASP A 36 -6.17 7.87 -2.71
CA ASP A 36 -4.95 7.59 -3.47
C ASP A 36 -3.84 7.11 -2.53
N ILE A 37 -3.40 5.86 -2.72
CA ILE A 37 -2.34 5.26 -1.91
C ILE A 37 -1.01 5.32 -2.67
N VAL A 38 -0.05 6.07 -2.12
CA VAL A 38 1.31 6.16 -2.66
C VAL A 38 2.25 5.38 -1.75
N ALA A 39 2.74 4.24 -2.23
CA ALA A 39 3.73 3.44 -1.53
C ALA A 39 5.16 3.87 -1.92
N VAL A 40 5.94 4.30 -0.94
CA VAL A 40 7.36 4.64 -1.10
C VAL A 40 8.18 3.61 -0.32
N PRO A 41 8.85 2.65 -0.99
CA PRO A 41 9.67 1.68 -0.28
C PRO A 41 10.93 2.35 0.26
N LYS A 42 11.35 1.92 1.44
CA LYS A 42 12.53 2.45 2.13
C LYS A 42 13.83 1.95 1.46
N LYS A 43 14.90 2.73 1.56
CA LYS A 43 16.22 2.42 0.97
C LYS A 43 16.80 1.06 1.39
N GLN A 44 16.47 0.58 2.59
CA GLN A 44 16.96 -0.69 3.15
C GLN A 44 16.01 -1.88 2.92
N LEU A 45 15.03 -1.75 2.03
CA LEU A 45 14.12 -2.85 1.73
C LEU A 45 14.84 -3.92 0.91
N ASP A 46 14.98 -5.12 1.47
CA ASP A 46 15.42 -6.27 0.69
C ASP A 46 14.30 -6.74 -0.24
N VAL A 47 14.47 -6.49 -1.54
CA VAL A 47 13.47 -6.83 -2.56
C VAL A 47 13.56 -8.28 -3.01
N HIS A 48 14.69 -8.96 -2.77
CA HIS A 48 14.85 -10.37 -3.11
C HIS A 48 14.09 -11.25 -2.12
N GLY A 49 14.16 -10.94 -0.82
CA GLY A 49 13.35 -11.57 0.22
C GLY A 49 11.87 -11.11 0.24
N LEU A 50 11.53 -10.02 -0.45
CA LEU A 50 10.15 -9.51 -0.45
C LEU A 50 9.20 -10.48 -1.17
N THR A 51 8.22 -10.96 -0.41
CA THR A 51 7.12 -11.81 -0.87
C THR A 51 5.78 -11.11 -0.65
N LEU A 52 4.74 -11.57 -1.34
CA LEU A 52 3.38 -11.06 -1.13
C LEU A 52 2.93 -11.26 0.32
N LYS A 53 3.30 -12.38 0.95
CA LYS A 53 2.94 -12.68 2.34
C LYS A 53 3.49 -11.64 3.32
N LEU A 54 4.80 -11.37 3.26
CA LEU A 54 5.44 -10.36 4.09
C LEU A 54 4.83 -8.97 3.86
N LEU A 55 4.56 -8.65 2.59
CA LEU A 55 3.91 -7.40 2.24
C LEU A 55 2.51 -7.28 2.84
N THR A 56 1.73 -8.37 2.83
CA THR A 56 0.40 -8.41 3.43
C THR A 56 0.48 -8.22 4.94
N GLU A 57 1.34 -8.96 5.64
CA GLU A 57 1.54 -8.85 7.10
C GLU A 57 1.91 -7.41 7.53
N ASP A 58 2.72 -6.72 6.73
CA ASP A 58 3.12 -5.34 7.02
C ASP A 58 2.04 -4.29 6.68
N LEU A 59 1.29 -4.48 5.58
CA LEU A 59 0.37 -3.47 5.05
C LEU A 59 -1.08 -3.62 5.52
N GLU A 60 -1.51 -4.82 5.90
CA GLU A 60 -2.87 -5.09 6.37
C GLU A 60 -3.23 -4.25 7.62
N PRO A 61 -2.37 -4.16 8.67
CA PRO A 61 -2.65 -3.31 9.83
C PRO A 61 -2.73 -1.81 9.49
N VAL A 62 -2.07 -1.40 8.41
CA VAL A 62 -2.12 -0.01 7.93
C VAL A 62 -3.46 0.26 7.25
N LEU A 63 -3.97 -0.67 6.45
CA LEU A 63 -5.30 -0.56 5.83
C LEU A 63 -6.40 -0.47 6.88
N GLU A 64 -6.36 -1.32 7.92
CA GLU A 64 -7.32 -1.28 9.02
C GLU A 64 -7.31 0.08 9.74
N LYS A 65 -6.12 0.63 10.01
CA LYS A 65 -5.98 1.97 10.61
C LYS A 65 -6.54 3.07 9.71
N ILE A 66 -6.36 2.97 8.40
CA ILE A 66 -6.92 3.93 7.43
C ILE A 66 -8.45 3.87 7.46
N GLN A 67 -9.04 2.67 7.44
CA GLN A 67 -10.49 2.49 7.57
C GLN A 67 -11.02 3.06 8.89
N ALA A 68 -10.38 2.73 10.02
CA ALA A 68 -10.79 3.20 11.34
C ALA A 68 -10.76 4.73 11.45
N ARG A 69 -9.75 5.38 10.86
CA ARG A 69 -9.68 6.85 10.79
C ARG A 69 -10.76 7.43 9.89
N ARG A 70 -11.05 6.80 8.75
CA ARG A 70 -12.12 7.26 7.85
C ARG A 70 -13.49 7.15 8.50
N ASN A 71 -13.80 6.02 9.14
CA ASN A 71 -15.08 5.84 9.83
C ASN A 71 -15.28 6.89 10.91
N ARG A 72 -14.22 7.27 11.64
CA ARG A 72 -14.26 8.37 12.61
C ARG A 72 -14.50 9.74 11.97
N ASN A 73 -13.91 10.01 10.80
CA ASN A 73 -14.09 11.28 10.09
C ASN A 73 -15.45 11.37 9.39
N ALA A 74 -16.02 10.25 8.92
CA ALA A 74 -17.34 10.20 8.31
C ALA A 74 -18.48 10.50 9.31
N SER A 75 -18.24 10.34 10.62
CA SER A 75 -19.16 10.71 11.70
C SER A 75 -19.16 12.21 12.05
N ARG A 76 -18.40 13.05 11.34
CA ARG A 76 -18.43 14.52 11.50
C ARG A 76 -19.08 15.16 10.26
N PRO A 77 -20.40 15.38 10.27
CA PRO A 77 -21.07 16.12 9.22
C PRO A 77 -21.05 17.60 9.60
N ASP A 78 -19.97 18.32 9.32
CA ASP A 78 -19.98 19.79 9.43
C ASP A 78 -18.86 20.40 8.58
N ALA A 79 -19.25 20.89 7.39
CA ALA A 79 -18.74 22.09 6.72
C ALA A 79 -19.70 22.45 5.57
#